data_AF-A0A522F5N3-F1
#
_entry.id   AF-A0A522F5N3-F1
#
_cell.length_a   1.000
_cell.length_b   1.000
_cell.length_c   1.000
_cell.angle_alpha   90.00
_cell.angle_beta   90.00
_cell.angle_gamma   90.00
#
_symmetry.space_group_name_H-M   'P 1'
#
loop_
_entity.id
_entity.type
_entity.pdbx_description
1 polymer ?
#
loop_
_entity_poly.entity_id
_entity_poly.type
_entity_poly.pdbx_seq_one_letter_code
_entity_poly.pdbx_strand_id
1 'polypeptide(L)'
;MKKNIVDSEHWKNPFIPIYFILLSALLPNIIHSQGNIHNNNDNLGLIAIDTTDKKNGINDIEFGFSDSAGKQILTLSGVVLDDPSKFVSTISNNSKLLKLKFIKRKNNTNNYNPGDGDTYRNFKNHGGYLYETISEIADKDHSLLLLSKDFFSNRKFLKLTAIDQKELPSPLKIKIESDKNRKIENAHGLVQIDEKRNVYLIKFYTKNDSALASLAFITPDKIIYKDFSAKYNTISTWRVDDGGEFPEGYEVLAAFETQEGIELITDWTGAEGYAIEYMKEDGKKFKTLKNGYRYWVP
;
A
#
# COMPACT_ATOMS: atom_id res chain seq x y z
N MET A 1 -45.98 -47.79 -16.15
CA MET A 1 -46.46 -47.07 -17.36
C MET A 1 -47.51 -46.07 -16.87
N LYS A 2 -47.47 -44.75 -17.04
CA LYS A 2 -46.72 -43.81 -17.91
C LYS A 2 -46.35 -42.56 -17.07
N LYS A 3 -45.19 -41.96 -17.39
CA LYS A 3 -44.73 -40.64 -16.95
C LYS A 3 -45.35 -39.54 -17.83
N ASN A 4 -45.68 -38.39 -17.23
CA ASN A 4 -45.77 -37.07 -17.85
C ASN A 4 -44.98 -36.15 -16.88
N ILE A 5 -43.74 -35.73 -17.12
CA ILE A 5 -43.22 -34.66 -18.01
C ILE A 5 -44.15 -33.44 -18.09
N VAL A 6 -43.78 -32.40 -17.35
CA VAL A 6 -43.94 -30.99 -17.73
C VAL A 6 -42.63 -30.29 -17.38
N ASP A 7 -41.91 -29.89 -18.43
CA ASP A 7 -40.81 -28.93 -18.41
C ASP A 7 -41.35 -27.53 -18.11
N SER A 8 -40.59 -26.73 -17.35
CA SER A 8 -40.56 -25.29 -17.61
C SER A 8 -39.17 -24.74 -17.36
N GLU A 9 -38.69 -24.10 -18.41
CA GLU A 9 -37.34 -23.61 -18.66
C GLU A 9 -37.02 -22.29 -17.93
N HIS A 10 -35.72 -22.15 -17.65
CA HIS A 10 -34.89 -20.96 -17.84
C HIS A 10 -35.29 -19.60 -17.21
N TRP A 11 -34.67 -19.29 -16.08
CA TRP A 11 -34.20 -17.93 -15.79
C TRP A 11 -32.71 -17.82 -16.13
N LYS A 12 -32.43 -17.38 -17.35
CA LYS A 12 -31.12 -16.85 -17.74
C LYS A 12 -31.13 -15.36 -17.41
N ASN A 13 -30.45 -14.97 -16.33
CA ASN A 13 -30.14 -13.56 -16.09
C ASN A 13 -28.95 -13.17 -17.01
N PRO A 14 -29.09 -12.17 -17.89
CA PRO A 14 -27.95 -11.68 -18.64
C PRO A 14 -27.06 -10.83 -17.72
N PHE A 15 -25.80 -11.23 -17.57
CA PHE A 15 -24.73 -10.36 -17.10
C PHE A 15 -24.65 -9.15 -18.05
N ILE A 16 -25.01 -7.97 -17.54
CA ILE A 16 -24.76 -6.69 -18.21
C ILE A 16 -23.41 -6.18 -17.69
N PRO A 17 -22.37 -6.05 -18.54
CA PRO A 17 -21.12 -5.45 -18.11
C PRO A 17 -21.35 -3.96 -17.87
N ILE A 18 -21.00 -3.49 -16.66
CA ILE A 18 -20.95 -2.07 -16.34
C ILE A 18 -19.82 -1.45 -17.16
N TYR A 19 -20.17 -0.81 -18.26
CA TYR A 19 -19.29 0.09 -18.99
C TYR A 19 -19.08 1.37 -18.17
N PHE A 20 -17.83 1.69 -17.87
CA PHE A 20 -17.44 3.02 -17.41
C PHE A 20 -17.76 4.04 -18.52
N ILE A 21 -18.69 4.96 -18.25
CA ILE A 21 -18.98 6.10 -19.12
C ILE A 21 -17.94 7.19 -18.83
N LEU A 22 -17.04 7.42 -19.79
CA LEU A 22 -16.25 8.64 -19.90
C LEU A 22 -17.18 9.78 -20.35
N LEU A 23 -17.46 10.73 -19.46
CA LEU A 23 -18.21 11.94 -19.80
C LEU A 23 -17.25 12.96 -20.44
N SER A 24 -17.24 13.04 -21.77
CA SER A 24 -16.65 14.17 -22.51
C SER A 24 -17.72 15.24 -22.75
N ALA A 25 -17.57 16.42 -22.14
CA ALA A 25 -18.39 17.58 -22.45
C ALA A 25 -17.66 18.49 -23.46
N LEU A 26 -18.34 18.77 -24.57
CA LEU A 26 -17.99 19.80 -25.56
C LEU A 26 -18.74 21.11 -25.25
N LEU A 27 -18.20 22.20 -25.81
CA LEU A 27 -18.79 23.54 -26.13
C LEU A 27 -18.28 24.72 -25.26
N PRO A 28 -18.37 25.99 -25.72
CA PRO A 28 -17.52 26.62 -26.74
C PRO A 28 -16.85 27.93 -26.24
N ASN A 29 -15.91 28.47 -27.04
CA ASN A 29 -15.20 29.74 -26.83
C ASN A 29 -16.11 30.96 -26.59
N ILE A 30 -15.87 31.75 -25.53
CA ILE A 30 -15.99 33.22 -25.52
C ILE A 30 -14.91 33.83 -24.59
N ILE A 31 -14.16 34.79 -25.14
CA ILE A 31 -13.17 35.65 -24.49
C ILE A 31 -13.88 36.81 -23.78
N HIS A 32 -13.50 37.17 -22.54
CA HIS A 32 -13.21 38.56 -22.10
C HIS A 32 -12.68 38.61 -20.65
N SER A 33 -11.78 39.58 -20.42
CA SER A 33 -10.95 39.80 -19.22
C SER A 33 -11.68 40.34 -17.99
N GLN A 34 -11.25 39.95 -16.78
CA GLN A 34 -10.60 40.78 -15.74
C GLN A 34 -10.63 40.04 -14.39
N GLY A 35 -9.63 40.32 -13.55
CA GLY A 35 -9.16 39.43 -12.50
C GLY A 35 -10.08 39.24 -11.28
N ASN A 36 -9.97 38.05 -10.68
CA ASN A 36 -9.95 37.87 -9.23
C ASN A 36 -9.42 36.47 -8.88
N ILE A 37 -8.54 36.44 -7.88
CA ILE A 37 -7.83 35.25 -7.41
C ILE A 37 -8.81 34.35 -6.65
N HIS A 38 -9.01 33.13 -7.14
CA HIS A 38 -9.54 32.01 -6.35
C HIS A 38 -8.79 30.74 -6.76
N ASN A 39 -8.09 30.14 -5.79
CA ASN A 39 -7.42 28.85 -5.92
C ASN A 39 -8.45 27.74 -6.14
N ASN A 40 -8.32 27.00 -7.23
CA ASN A 40 -8.79 25.62 -7.35
C ASN A 40 -7.80 24.84 -8.24
N ASN A 41 -7.40 23.68 -7.72
CA ASN A 41 -6.51 22.73 -8.37
C ASN A 41 -7.26 22.04 -9.51
N ASP A 42 -6.73 22.16 -10.72
CA ASP A 42 -6.87 21.19 -11.81
C ASP A 42 -5.70 21.41 -12.78
N ASN A 43 -4.67 20.57 -12.71
CA ASN A 43 -3.72 20.43 -13.81
C ASN A 43 -3.01 19.06 -13.76
N LEU A 44 -3.48 18.16 -14.62
CA LEU A 44 -2.66 17.10 -15.20
C LEU A 44 -1.80 17.75 -16.29
N GLY A 45 -0.51 17.93 -16.04
CA GLY A 45 0.41 18.46 -17.04
C GLY A 45 1.82 18.69 -16.49
N LEU A 46 2.77 17.87 -16.96
CA LEU A 46 4.22 17.95 -16.74
C LEU A 46 4.69 18.04 -15.29
N ILE A 47 5.17 16.90 -14.77
CA ILE A 47 5.99 16.85 -13.57
C ILE A 47 7.32 17.55 -13.89
N ALA A 48 7.42 18.83 -13.57
CA ALA A 48 8.70 19.40 -13.21
C ALA A 48 9.20 18.56 -12.03
N ILE A 49 10.33 17.87 -12.19
CA ILE A 49 10.96 17.10 -11.12
C ILE A 49 11.24 18.08 -9.99
N ASP A 50 10.38 18.07 -8.98
CA ASP A 50 10.57 18.90 -7.81
C ASP A 50 11.82 18.38 -7.09
N THR A 51 12.75 19.27 -6.80
CA THR A 51 13.97 18.95 -6.06
C THR A 51 13.68 18.35 -4.67
N THR A 52 12.46 18.56 -4.15
CA THR A 52 11.95 17.94 -2.93
C THR A 52 11.76 16.42 -3.05
N ASP A 53 11.42 15.90 -4.24
CA ASP A 53 11.23 14.45 -4.45
C ASP A 53 12.57 13.69 -4.45
N LYS A 54 13.64 14.33 -4.94
CA LYS A 54 15.01 13.82 -4.80
C LYS A 54 15.47 13.81 -3.34
N LYS A 55 15.15 14.84 -2.54
CA LYS A 55 15.46 14.85 -1.10
C LYS A 55 14.72 13.76 -0.34
N ASN A 56 13.47 13.47 -0.71
CA ASN A 56 12.65 12.44 -0.05
C ASN A 56 12.92 11.01 -0.56
N GLY A 57 13.82 10.81 -1.54
CA GLY A 57 14.17 9.49 -2.06
C GLY A 57 13.02 8.74 -2.76
N ILE A 58 11.96 9.45 -3.17
CA ILE A 58 10.75 8.83 -3.74
C ILE A 58 11.06 8.09 -5.06
N ASN A 59 12.00 8.64 -5.83
CA ASN A 59 12.46 8.01 -7.07
C ASN A 59 13.36 6.79 -6.83
N ASP A 60 13.83 6.58 -5.60
CA ASP A 60 14.81 5.55 -5.23
C ASP A 60 14.18 4.32 -4.58
N ILE A 61 12.86 4.27 -4.55
CA ILE A 61 12.04 3.15 -4.10
C ILE A 61 10.94 2.83 -5.13
N GLU A 62 10.71 1.55 -5.37
CA GLU A 62 9.59 1.07 -6.18
C GLU A 62 8.99 -0.21 -5.59
N PHE A 63 7.77 -0.55 -5.99
CA PHE A 63 7.08 -1.75 -5.53
C PHE A 63 7.07 -2.84 -6.60
N GLY A 64 7.06 -4.10 -6.16
CA GLY A 64 7.03 -5.25 -7.03
C GLY A 64 6.48 -6.51 -6.39
N PHE A 65 6.51 -7.59 -7.16
CA PHE A 65 6.06 -8.92 -6.76
C PHE A 65 6.96 -9.98 -7.40
N SER A 66 7.09 -11.14 -6.77
CA SER A 66 7.92 -12.22 -7.29
C SER A 66 7.16 -13.28 -8.08
N ASP A 67 7.91 -14.08 -8.83
CA ASP A 67 7.43 -15.32 -9.42
C ASP A 67 7.16 -16.39 -8.34
N SER A 68 6.57 -17.53 -8.73
CA SER A 68 6.24 -18.58 -7.77
C SER A 68 7.46 -19.19 -7.06
N ALA A 69 8.66 -19.04 -7.63
CA ALA A 69 9.90 -19.53 -7.06
C ALA A 69 10.63 -18.50 -6.19
N GLY A 70 10.16 -17.24 -6.18
CA GLY A 70 10.83 -16.14 -5.48
C GLY A 70 12.17 -15.72 -6.09
N LYS A 71 12.51 -16.18 -7.30
CA LYS A 71 13.82 -15.94 -7.94
C LYS A 71 13.81 -14.72 -8.84
N GLN A 72 12.64 -14.38 -9.36
CA GLN A 72 12.44 -13.26 -10.26
C GLN A 72 11.43 -12.29 -9.69
N ILE A 73 11.63 -11.01 -9.94
CA ILE A 73 10.76 -9.94 -9.47
C ILE A 73 10.37 -9.06 -10.65
N LEU A 74 9.10 -8.67 -10.69
CA LEU A 74 8.59 -7.66 -11.59
C LEU A 74 8.11 -6.45 -10.76
N THR A 75 8.31 -5.26 -11.31
CA THR A 75 7.60 -4.07 -10.83
C THR A 75 6.10 -4.23 -11.02
N LEU A 76 5.30 -3.52 -10.22
CA LEU A 76 3.84 -3.48 -10.40
C LEU A 76 3.43 -2.94 -11.78
N SER A 77 2.18 -3.20 -12.17
CA SER A 77 1.57 -2.69 -13.40
C SER A 77 1.65 -1.17 -13.49
N GLY A 78 1.93 -0.63 -14.68
CA GLY A 78 1.93 0.81 -14.94
C GLY A 78 3.18 1.57 -14.48
N VAL A 79 4.11 0.91 -13.78
CA VAL A 79 5.39 1.50 -13.38
C VAL A 79 6.24 1.87 -14.62
N VAL A 80 6.78 3.08 -14.63
CA VAL A 80 7.74 3.57 -15.62
C VAL A 80 9.00 4.03 -14.89
N LEU A 81 10.16 3.49 -15.27
CA LEU A 81 11.45 3.80 -14.65
C LEU A 81 12.40 4.36 -15.70
N ASP A 82 13.00 5.50 -15.41
CA ASP A 82 14.01 6.12 -16.26
C ASP A 82 15.31 5.30 -16.29
N ASP A 83 15.73 4.83 -15.11
CA ASP A 83 16.87 3.92 -14.94
C ASP A 83 16.45 2.75 -14.05
N PRO A 84 15.99 1.62 -14.63
CA PRO A 84 15.66 0.43 -13.86
C PRO A 84 16.91 -0.26 -13.28
N SER A 85 18.10 -0.01 -13.83
CA SER A 85 19.32 -0.70 -13.38
C SER A 85 19.83 -0.22 -12.02
N LYS A 86 19.40 0.97 -11.57
CA LYS A 86 19.79 1.54 -10.28
C LYS A 86 19.24 0.78 -9.06
N PHE A 87 18.16 0.02 -9.23
CA PHE A 87 17.55 -0.78 -8.17
C PHE A 87 18.37 -2.05 -7.96
N VAL A 88 19.09 -2.12 -6.85
CA VAL A 88 20.11 -3.15 -6.56
C VAL A 88 19.73 -4.03 -5.38
N SER A 89 18.61 -3.73 -4.71
CA SER A 89 18.15 -4.50 -3.57
C SER A 89 16.64 -4.58 -3.52
N THR A 90 16.11 -5.60 -2.85
CA THR A 90 14.72 -5.65 -2.46
C THR A 90 14.58 -5.96 -0.98
N ILE A 91 13.53 -5.45 -0.34
CA ILE A 91 13.07 -5.98 0.94
C ILE A 91 11.90 -6.92 0.66
N SER A 92 12.00 -8.12 1.23
CA SER A 92 10.96 -9.14 1.28
C SER A 92 10.38 -9.21 2.70
N ASN A 93 9.31 -9.99 2.89
CA ASN A 93 8.70 -10.22 4.21
C ASN A 93 9.73 -10.52 5.32
N ASN A 94 9.39 -10.16 6.56
CA ASN A 94 10.25 -10.21 7.75
C ASN A 94 11.51 -9.34 7.66
N SER A 95 11.42 -8.20 6.96
CA SER A 95 12.52 -7.25 6.79
C SER A 95 13.78 -7.88 6.18
N LYS A 96 13.59 -8.85 5.27
CA LYS A 96 14.70 -9.55 4.63
C LYS A 96 15.22 -8.76 3.44
N LEU A 97 16.41 -8.18 3.56
CA LEU A 97 17.09 -7.46 2.49
C LEU A 97 17.83 -8.43 1.55
N LEU A 98 17.44 -8.45 0.28
CA LEU A 98 18.02 -9.27 -0.77
C LEU A 98 18.71 -8.39 -1.81
N LYS A 99 19.75 -8.93 -2.46
CA LYS A 99 20.38 -8.26 -3.60
C LYS A 99 19.65 -8.57 -4.89
N LEU A 100 19.56 -7.58 -5.77
CA LEU A 100 18.94 -7.68 -7.08
C LEU A 100 19.92 -7.41 -8.21
N LYS A 101 19.62 -8.01 -9.37
CA LYS A 101 20.20 -7.67 -10.65
C LYS A 101 19.08 -7.38 -11.64
N PHE A 102 19.10 -6.19 -12.25
CA PHE A 102 18.22 -5.88 -13.36
C PHE A 102 18.56 -6.75 -14.58
N ILE A 103 17.53 -7.30 -15.22
CA ILE A 103 17.68 -8.19 -16.38
C ILE A 103 17.23 -7.47 -17.65
N LYS A 104 15.96 -7.03 -17.70
CA LYS A 104 15.37 -6.37 -18.88
C LYS A 104 14.00 -5.78 -18.56
N ARG A 105 13.51 -4.92 -19.46
CA ARG A 105 12.08 -4.64 -19.56
C ARG A 105 11.38 -5.78 -20.32
N LYS A 106 10.21 -6.18 -19.84
CA LYS A 106 9.36 -7.21 -20.44
C LYS A 106 8.01 -6.59 -20.81
N ASN A 107 7.48 -6.94 -21.97
CA ASN A 107 6.12 -6.59 -22.38
C ASN A 107 5.12 -7.66 -21.90
N ASN A 108 3.86 -7.27 -21.77
CA ASN A 108 2.76 -8.20 -21.62
C ASN A 108 2.76 -9.22 -22.78
N THR A 109 2.48 -10.48 -22.48
CA THR A 109 2.26 -11.49 -23.53
C THR A 109 0.84 -11.40 -24.06
N ASN A 110 0.54 -12.11 -25.16
CA ASN A 110 -0.82 -12.20 -25.70
C ASN A 110 -1.80 -12.89 -24.73
N ASN A 111 -1.31 -13.56 -23.69
CA ASN A 111 -2.11 -14.21 -22.65
C ASN A 111 -2.22 -13.37 -21.38
N TYR A 112 -1.81 -12.10 -21.42
CA TYR A 112 -1.96 -11.19 -20.29
C TYR A 112 -3.44 -10.90 -20.05
N ASN A 113 -3.88 -11.19 -18.82
CA ASN A 113 -5.17 -10.78 -18.32
C ASN A 113 -4.96 -9.76 -17.19
N PRO A 114 -5.43 -8.51 -17.31
CA PRO A 114 -5.35 -7.55 -16.22
C PRO A 114 -6.14 -8.02 -14.98
N GLY A 115 -7.17 -8.85 -15.15
CA GLY A 115 -7.92 -9.46 -14.05
C GLY A 115 -7.10 -10.43 -13.19
N ASP A 116 -6.00 -10.99 -13.71
CA ASP A 116 -5.15 -11.90 -12.91
C ASP A 116 -4.17 -11.13 -11.99
N GLY A 117 -4.13 -9.80 -12.13
CA GLY A 117 -3.42 -8.86 -11.27
C GLY A 117 -1.89 -9.01 -11.25
N ASP A 118 -1.28 -8.42 -10.22
CA ASP A 118 0.15 -8.43 -9.91
C ASP A 118 0.48 -9.65 -9.02
N THR A 119 0.09 -10.84 -9.48
CA THR A 119 0.25 -12.10 -8.74
C THR A 119 1.30 -13.01 -9.36
N TYR A 120 1.89 -13.90 -8.56
CA TYR A 120 2.83 -14.90 -9.07
C TYR A 120 2.21 -15.79 -10.17
N ARG A 121 0.87 -15.96 -10.16
CA ARG A 121 0.11 -16.70 -11.17
C ARG A 121 0.16 -16.03 -12.54
N ASN A 122 0.14 -14.70 -12.58
CA ASN A 122 0.19 -13.91 -13.82
C ASN A 122 1.63 -13.55 -14.26
N PHE A 123 2.64 -13.80 -13.42
CA PHE A 123 4.03 -13.35 -13.63
C PHE A 123 4.58 -13.65 -15.03
N LYS A 124 4.31 -14.85 -15.58
CA LYS A 124 4.78 -15.24 -16.92
C LYS A 124 4.17 -14.39 -18.04
N ASN A 125 2.95 -13.87 -17.87
CA ASN A 125 2.25 -13.07 -18.87
C ASN A 125 2.39 -11.56 -18.64
N HIS A 126 2.73 -11.18 -17.41
CA HIS A 126 2.82 -9.81 -16.96
C HIS A 126 4.09 -9.09 -17.43
N GLY A 127 3.95 -7.83 -17.83
CA GLY A 127 5.01 -6.94 -18.29
C GLY A 127 5.45 -5.94 -17.22
N GLY A 128 6.74 -5.63 -17.20
CA GLY A 128 7.35 -4.77 -16.20
C GLY A 128 8.86 -4.80 -16.30
N TYR A 129 9.54 -4.22 -15.32
CA TYR A 129 10.99 -4.31 -15.20
C TYR A 129 11.35 -5.57 -14.43
N LEU A 130 12.08 -6.48 -15.08
CA LEU A 130 12.44 -7.79 -14.54
C LEU A 130 13.78 -7.72 -13.82
N TYR A 131 13.79 -8.22 -12.60
CA TYR A 131 14.97 -8.39 -11.76
C TYR A 131 15.12 -9.85 -11.36
N GLU A 132 16.35 -10.25 -11.06
CA GLU A 132 16.69 -11.55 -10.48
C GLU A 132 17.28 -11.36 -9.08
N THR A 133 16.88 -12.20 -8.13
CA THR A 133 17.48 -12.22 -6.80
C THR A 133 18.82 -12.94 -6.81
N ILE A 134 19.79 -12.42 -6.06
CA ILE A 134 21.12 -13.03 -5.97
C ILE A 134 21.18 -13.91 -4.73
N SER A 135 21.38 -15.22 -4.93
CA SER A 135 21.64 -16.25 -3.89
C SER A 135 20.50 -16.59 -2.93
N GLU A 136 19.45 -15.77 -2.86
CA GLU A 136 18.32 -15.96 -1.96
C GLU A 136 16.99 -15.72 -2.68
N ILE A 137 15.89 -16.22 -2.14
CA ILE A 137 14.55 -16.06 -2.73
C ILE A 137 13.74 -15.01 -1.97
N ALA A 138 12.91 -14.29 -2.72
CA ALA A 138 11.88 -13.39 -2.22
C ALA A 138 10.59 -14.15 -1.88
N ASP A 139 9.79 -13.58 -1.00
CA ASP A 139 8.45 -14.05 -0.69
C ASP A 139 7.50 -13.73 -1.85
N LYS A 140 6.69 -14.71 -2.27
CA LYS A 140 5.73 -14.58 -3.37
C LYS A 140 4.39 -13.99 -2.93
N ASP A 141 4.10 -14.10 -1.64
CA ASP A 141 2.82 -13.74 -1.05
C ASP A 141 2.85 -12.34 -0.43
N HIS A 142 3.95 -11.59 -0.53
CA HIS A 142 4.04 -10.23 0.01
C HIS A 142 4.55 -9.26 -1.04
N SER A 143 4.19 -7.99 -0.90
CA SER A 143 4.75 -6.94 -1.75
C SER A 143 6.25 -6.79 -1.49
N LEU A 144 6.99 -6.46 -2.54
CA LEU A 144 8.45 -6.35 -2.50
C LEU A 144 8.86 -4.88 -2.71
N LEU A 145 9.86 -4.43 -1.96
CA LEU A 145 10.35 -3.04 -2.02
C LEU A 145 11.66 -3.00 -2.78
N LEU A 146 11.66 -2.57 -4.03
CA LEU A 146 12.87 -2.38 -4.82
C LEU A 146 13.54 -1.08 -4.40
N LEU A 147 14.83 -1.14 -4.05
CA LEU A 147 15.59 -0.02 -3.50
C LEU A 147 16.83 0.26 -4.35
N SER A 148 17.04 1.54 -4.67
CA SER A 148 18.26 1.97 -5.33
C SER A 148 19.45 2.00 -4.36
N LYS A 149 20.66 2.05 -4.89
CA LYS A 149 21.86 2.27 -4.05
C LYS A 149 21.78 3.60 -3.30
N ASP A 150 21.26 4.63 -3.96
CA ASP A 150 21.17 5.99 -3.41
C ASP A 150 20.13 6.09 -2.29
N PHE A 151 19.12 5.21 -2.29
CA PHE A 151 18.15 5.11 -1.19
C PHE A 151 18.84 4.98 0.17
N PHE A 152 19.90 4.18 0.25
CA PHE A 152 20.65 3.91 1.47
C PHE A 152 21.66 5.00 1.84
N SER A 153 21.89 6.02 0.99
CA SER A 153 22.91 7.04 1.23
C SER A 153 22.63 7.89 2.48
N ASN A 154 21.36 8.07 2.83
CA ASN A 154 20.90 8.83 3.99
C ASN A 154 19.91 8.06 4.88
N ARG A 155 19.80 6.74 4.68
CA ARG A 155 18.87 5.87 5.40
C ARG A 155 19.59 4.69 6.02
N LYS A 156 19.39 4.49 7.31
CA LYS A 156 19.82 3.28 8.00
C LYS A 156 18.63 2.31 8.08
N PHE A 157 18.75 1.17 7.42
CA PHE A 157 17.77 0.10 7.53
C PHE A 157 17.73 -0.46 8.96
N LEU A 158 16.53 -0.62 9.51
CA LEU A 158 16.31 -1.10 10.86
C LEU A 158 15.79 -2.53 10.84
N LYS A 159 16.30 -3.34 11.76
CA LYS A 159 15.79 -4.69 11.98
C LYS A 159 14.44 -4.60 12.68
N LEU A 160 13.46 -5.33 12.16
CA LEU A 160 12.15 -5.49 12.81
C LEU A 160 12.08 -6.86 13.48
N THR A 161 11.47 -6.90 14.65
CA THR A 161 11.08 -8.13 15.34
C THR A 161 9.57 -8.14 15.42
N ALA A 162 8.92 -9.13 14.81
CA ALA A 162 7.48 -9.28 14.95
C ALA A 162 7.11 -9.46 16.43
N ILE A 163 6.06 -8.78 16.86
CA ILE A 163 5.46 -8.93 18.18
C ILE A 163 3.97 -9.25 17.98
N ASP A 164 3.33 -9.93 18.93
CA ASP A 164 1.89 -10.19 18.92
C ASP A 164 1.29 -9.78 20.28
N GLN A 165 1.48 -8.51 20.62
CA GLN A 165 0.95 -7.96 21.86
C GLN A 165 -0.46 -7.40 21.62
N LYS A 166 -1.46 -8.05 22.21
CA LYS A 166 -2.88 -7.66 22.04
C LYS A 166 -3.33 -6.55 22.98
N GLU A 167 -2.44 -6.09 23.85
CA GLU A 167 -2.73 -5.05 24.83
C GLU A 167 -1.61 -4.01 24.87
N LEU A 168 -2.01 -2.77 25.13
CA LEU A 168 -1.09 -1.67 25.39
C LEU A 168 -0.85 -1.56 26.90
N PRO A 169 0.38 -1.25 27.34
CA PRO A 169 0.65 -0.85 28.71
C PRO A 169 -0.30 0.27 29.16
N SER A 170 -0.83 0.19 30.39
CA SER A 170 -1.88 1.11 30.88
C SER A 170 -1.55 2.61 30.71
N PRO A 171 -0.34 3.10 31.02
CA PRO A 171 0.00 4.51 30.82
C PRO A 171 -0.09 4.93 29.35
N LEU A 172 0.32 4.04 28.45
CA LEU A 172 0.30 4.27 27.02
C LEU A 172 -1.14 4.26 26.46
N LYS A 173 -1.97 3.32 26.91
CA LYS A 173 -3.41 3.30 26.60
C LYS A 173 -4.08 4.62 26.95
N ILE A 174 -3.88 5.10 28.19
CA ILE A 174 -4.46 6.38 28.66
C ILE A 174 -4.00 7.54 27.79
N LYS A 175 -2.71 7.59 27.46
CA LYS A 175 -2.15 8.66 26.62
C LYS A 175 -2.76 8.67 25.22
N ILE A 176 -2.84 7.51 24.56
CA ILE A 176 -3.39 7.40 23.21
C ILE A 176 -4.89 7.71 23.19
N GLU A 177 -5.66 7.23 24.16
CA GLU A 177 -7.09 7.55 24.28
C GLU A 177 -7.32 9.06 24.45
N SER A 178 -6.46 9.73 25.24
CA SER A 178 -6.50 11.18 25.41
C SER A 178 -6.13 11.93 24.13
N ASP A 179 -5.09 11.49 23.41
CA ASP A 179 -4.64 12.13 22.17
C ASP A 179 -5.69 12.03 21.05
N LYS A 180 -6.46 10.92 21.04
CA LYS A 180 -7.53 10.68 20.05
C LYS A 180 -8.92 11.10 20.52
N ASN A 181 -9.06 11.49 21.79
CA ASN A 181 -10.35 11.75 22.43
C ASN A 181 -11.37 10.60 22.18
N ARG A 182 -10.89 9.36 22.33
CA ARG A 182 -11.66 8.16 21.99
C ARG A 182 -11.11 6.93 22.72
N LYS A 183 -12.01 6.04 23.17
CA LYS A 183 -11.62 4.79 23.83
C LYS A 183 -11.06 3.79 22.82
N ILE A 184 -10.02 3.06 23.23
CA ILE A 184 -9.43 1.99 22.44
C ILE A 184 -10.30 0.74 22.62
N GLU A 185 -10.72 0.16 21.49
CA GLU A 185 -11.46 -1.10 21.43
C GLU A 185 -10.48 -2.28 21.38
N ASN A 186 -9.52 -2.23 20.47
CA ASN A 186 -8.48 -3.23 20.31
C ASN A 186 -7.13 -2.58 19.98
N ALA A 187 -6.05 -3.25 20.36
CA ALA A 187 -4.70 -2.91 19.93
C ALA A 187 -3.96 -4.19 19.53
N HIS A 188 -3.06 -4.08 18.56
CA HIS A 188 -2.21 -5.17 18.11
C HIS A 188 -0.82 -4.61 17.84
N GLY A 189 0.16 -5.05 18.63
CA GLY A 189 1.57 -4.78 18.36
C GLY A 189 1.97 -5.51 17.09
N LEU A 190 2.58 -4.80 16.14
CA LEU A 190 3.01 -5.34 14.86
C LEU A 190 4.48 -5.73 14.91
N VAL A 191 5.32 -4.73 15.21
CA VAL A 191 6.78 -4.90 15.22
C VAL A 191 7.42 -4.08 16.34
N GLN A 192 8.53 -4.61 16.82
CA GLN A 192 9.49 -3.95 17.68
C GLN A 192 10.76 -3.66 16.88
N ILE A 193 11.21 -2.40 16.90
CA ILE A 193 12.48 -1.98 16.31
C ILE A 193 13.62 -2.16 17.31
N ASP A 194 13.38 -1.80 18.58
CA ASP A 194 14.25 -2.07 19.73
C ASP A 194 13.44 -2.03 21.04
N GLU A 195 14.10 -2.16 22.18
CA GLU A 195 13.48 -2.19 23.51
C GLU A 195 12.52 -1.03 23.80
N LYS A 196 12.67 0.11 23.12
CA LYS A 196 11.92 1.35 23.40
C LYS A 196 11.03 1.79 22.25
N ARG A 197 11.15 1.18 21.08
CA ARG A 197 10.49 1.61 19.84
C ARG A 197 9.62 0.51 19.27
N ASN A 198 8.32 0.73 19.30
CA ASN A 198 7.31 -0.25 18.92
C ASN A 198 6.28 0.36 17.95
N VAL A 199 5.72 -0.48 17.09
CA VAL A 199 4.62 -0.11 16.20
C VAL A 199 3.38 -0.91 16.57
N TYR A 200 2.26 -0.22 16.78
CA TYR A 200 0.97 -0.83 17.05
C TYR A 200 -0.07 -0.38 16.03
N LEU A 201 -0.99 -1.27 15.71
CA LEU A 201 -2.26 -0.94 15.07
C LEU A 201 -3.34 -0.89 16.14
N ILE A 202 -4.18 0.14 16.12
CA ILE A 202 -5.13 0.43 17.20
C ILE A 202 -6.48 0.76 16.58
N LYS A 203 -7.53 0.04 16.99
CA LYS A 203 -8.92 0.34 16.66
C LYS A 203 -9.57 1.03 17.84
N PHE A 204 -10.30 2.09 17.54
CA PHE A 204 -11.05 2.84 18.53
C PHE A 204 -12.54 2.56 18.36
N TYR A 205 -13.28 2.64 19.48
CA TYR A 205 -14.73 2.51 19.42
C TYR A 205 -15.34 3.50 18.43
N THR A 206 -16.21 3.00 17.56
CA THR A 206 -16.99 3.84 16.65
C THR A 206 -17.81 4.86 17.45
N LYS A 207 -17.79 6.11 17.02
CA LYS A 207 -18.59 7.20 17.60
C LYS A 207 -19.60 7.66 16.56
N ASN A 208 -20.88 7.41 16.78
CA ASN A 208 -21.93 7.55 15.77
C ASN A 208 -21.63 6.67 14.55
N ASP A 209 -21.34 7.27 13.40
CA ASP A 209 -20.91 6.62 12.16
C ASP A 209 -19.43 6.89 11.85
N SER A 210 -18.66 7.44 12.77
CA SER A 210 -17.22 7.68 12.60
C SER A 210 -16.41 6.52 13.15
N ALA A 211 -15.84 5.72 12.25
CA ALA A 211 -14.86 4.69 12.56
C ALA A 211 -13.44 5.28 12.54
N LEU A 212 -12.58 4.80 13.43
CA LEU A 212 -11.17 5.20 13.50
C LEU A 212 -10.29 4.01 13.85
N ALA A 213 -9.29 3.78 13.00
CA ALA A 213 -8.10 3.02 13.35
C ALA A 213 -6.87 3.91 13.22
N SER A 214 -5.79 3.58 13.91
CA SER A 214 -4.52 4.28 13.82
C SER A 214 -3.36 3.30 13.86
N LEU A 215 -2.40 3.48 12.96
CA LEU A 215 -1.04 2.99 13.16
C LEU A 215 -0.31 3.98 14.07
N ALA A 216 0.31 3.48 15.12
CA ALA A 216 1.04 4.27 16.10
C ALA A 216 2.47 3.76 16.22
N PHE A 217 3.44 4.61 15.89
CA PHE A 217 4.84 4.40 16.23
C PHE A 217 5.15 5.09 17.55
N ILE A 218 5.67 4.32 18.50
CA ILE A 218 5.77 4.68 19.90
C ILE A 218 7.25 4.69 20.27
N THR A 219 7.67 5.80 20.86
CA THR A 219 9.00 6.01 21.42
C THR A 219 8.88 6.51 22.87
N PRO A 220 9.97 6.61 23.64
CA PRO A 220 9.92 7.21 24.98
C PRO A 220 9.42 8.66 24.98
N ASP A 221 9.72 9.42 23.93
CA ASP A 221 9.52 10.88 23.92
C ASP A 221 8.27 11.31 23.16
N LYS A 222 7.77 10.48 22.23
CA LYS A 222 6.67 10.83 21.34
C LYS A 222 5.92 9.61 20.79
N ILE A 223 4.70 9.88 20.34
CA ILE A 223 3.87 8.97 19.55
C ILE A 223 3.57 9.63 18.20
N ILE A 224 3.76 8.89 17.12
CA ILE A 224 3.54 9.32 15.75
C ILE A 224 2.42 8.48 15.15
N TYR A 225 1.41 9.13 14.57
CA TYR A 225 0.21 8.45 14.09
C TYR A 225 0.02 8.52 12.58
N LYS A 226 -0.47 7.43 12.00
CA LYS A 226 -1.23 7.44 10.74
C LYS A 226 -2.66 7.06 11.08
N ASP A 227 -3.61 7.96 10.82
CA ASP A 227 -5.01 7.74 11.13
C ASP A 227 -5.77 7.27 9.88
N PHE A 228 -6.52 6.19 10.05
CA PHE A 228 -7.48 5.65 9.09
C PHE A 228 -8.88 6.03 9.57
N SER A 229 -9.29 7.26 9.24
CA SER A 229 -10.64 7.74 9.54
C SER A 229 -11.58 7.31 8.42
N ALA A 230 -12.73 6.74 8.77
CA ALA A 230 -13.72 6.28 7.81
C ALA A 230 -15.14 6.49 8.33
N LYS A 231 -16.10 6.47 7.40
CA LYS A 231 -17.51 6.28 7.76
C LYS A 231 -17.72 4.78 7.99
N TYR A 232 -18.28 4.43 9.15
CA TYR A 232 -18.60 3.05 9.48
C TYR A 232 -19.60 2.49 8.48
N ASN A 233 -19.27 1.31 7.96
CA ASN A 233 -20.10 0.55 7.04
C ASN A 233 -19.86 -0.94 7.32
N THR A 234 -20.93 -1.70 7.49
CA THR A 234 -20.90 -3.14 7.82
C THR A 234 -20.38 -4.04 6.70
N ILE A 235 -20.09 -3.48 5.53
CA ILE A 235 -19.54 -4.16 4.36
C ILE A 235 -18.10 -3.70 4.13
N SER A 236 -17.86 -2.38 4.11
CA SER A 236 -16.54 -1.82 3.77
C SER A 236 -16.31 -0.50 4.47
N THR A 237 -15.66 -0.54 5.64
CA THR A 237 -15.30 0.65 6.41
C THR A 237 -13.99 1.25 5.93
N TRP A 238 -12.90 0.51 5.98
CA TRP A 238 -11.57 0.96 5.56
C TRP A 238 -11.12 0.32 4.24
N ARG A 239 -11.52 -0.93 3.99
CA ARG A 239 -11.25 -1.67 2.77
C ARG A 239 -12.49 -2.42 2.29
N VAL A 240 -12.45 -2.80 1.01
CA VAL A 240 -13.47 -3.67 0.41
C VAL A 240 -13.59 -4.95 1.23
N ASP A 241 -14.82 -5.30 1.58
CA ASP A 241 -15.22 -6.48 2.35
C ASP A 241 -14.57 -6.65 3.73
N ASP A 242 -14.12 -5.57 4.38
CA ASP A 242 -13.57 -5.65 5.74
C ASP A 242 -14.62 -5.75 6.85
N GLY A 243 -15.91 -5.60 6.53
CA GLY A 243 -17.01 -5.71 7.48
C GLY A 243 -17.02 -4.68 8.62
N GLY A 244 -16.15 -3.66 8.60
CA GLY A 244 -15.89 -2.79 9.76
C GLY A 244 -15.15 -3.47 10.91
N GLU A 245 -14.52 -4.62 10.65
CA GLU A 245 -13.72 -5.36 11.61
C GLU A 245 -12.33 -4.75 11.82
N PHE A 246 -11.64 -5.19 12.88
CA PHE A 246 -10.27 -4.75 13.13
C PHE A 246 -9.40 -4.97 11.88
N PRO A 247 -8.54 -4.02 11.47
CA PRO A 247 -7.72 -4.19 10.28
C PRO A 247 -6.78 -5.40 10.39
N GLU A 248 -7.19 -6.55 9.87
CA GLU A 248 -6.36 -7.75 9.76
C GLU A 248 -5.42 -7.64 8.56
N GLY A 249 -4.33 -8.41 8.59
CA GLY A 249 -3.35 -8.47 7.49
C GLY A 249 -2.56 -7.18 7.27
N TYR A 250 -2.52 -6.27 8.26
CA TYR A 250 -1.69 -5.06 8.23
C TYR A 250 -0.30 -5.37 8.79
N GLU A 251 0.74 -5.06 8.03
CA GLU A 251 2.13 -5.40 8.35
C GLU A 251 3.07 -4.21 8.14
N VAL A 252 4.17 -4.19 8.89
CA VAL A 252 5.30 -3.29 8.64
C VAL A 252 6.39 -4.07 7.92
N LEU A 253 6.61 -3.79 6.65
CA LEU A 253 7.62 -4.46 5.83
C LEU A 253 9.04 -4.00 6.18
N ALA A 254 9.19 -2.69 6.38
CA ALA A 254 10.50 -2.07 6.57
C ALA A 254 10.40 -0.80 7.41
N ALA A 255 11.50 -0.49 8.10
CA ALA A 255 11.69 0.78 8.78
C ALA A 255 13.10 1.31 8.52
N PHE A 256 13.22 2.64 8.40
CA PHE A 256 14.48 3.32 8.16
C PHE A 256 14.64 4.51 9.11
N GLU A 257 15.84 4.64 9.68
CA GLU A 257 16.24 5.85 10.39
C GLU A 257 16.87 6.83 9.41
N THR A 258 16.49 8.10 9.50
CA THR A 258 17.05 9.21 8.74
C THR A 258 17.47 10.34 9.69
N GLN A 259 18.10 11.38 9.17
CA GLN A 259 18.36 12.60 9.95
C GLN A 259 17.08 13.37 10.32
N GLU A 260 15.99 13.17 9.56
CA GLU A 260 14.70 13.83 9.79
C GLU A 260 13.78 13.04 10.73
N GLY A 261 14.13 11.79 11.06
CA GLY A 261 13.34 10.89 11.89
C GLY A 261 13.13 9.52 11.26
N ILE A 262 12.04 8.86 11.62
CA ILE A 262 11.70 7.51 11.15
C ILE A 262 10.91 7.53 9.84
N GLU A 263 11.19 6.56 8.98
CA GLU A 263 10.35 6.22 7.83
C GLU A 263 9.87 4.76 7.96
N LEU A 264 8.63 4.50 7.57
CA LEU A 264 8.03 3.16 7.59
C LEU A 264 7.48 2.81 6.21
N ILE A 265 7.55 1.54 5.86
CA ILE A 265 6.81 0.97 4.73
C ILE A 265 5.92 -0.15 5.25
N THR A 266 4.65 -0.08 4.87
CA THR A 266 3.61 -1.00 5.31
C THR A 266 2.99 -1.73 4.13
N ASP A 267 2.52 -2.95 4.39
CA ASP A 267 1.68 -3.71 3.47
C ASP A 267 0.38 -4.00 4.19
N TRP A 268 -0.76 -3.71 3.56
CA TRP A 268 -2.05 -4.07 4.10
C TRP A 268 -2.74 -5.01 3.14
N THR A 269 -3.00 -6.23 3.58
CA THR A 269 -3.75 -7.25 2.83
C THR A 269 -5.25 -6.99 2.90
N GLY A 270 -5.97 -7.25 1.81
CA GLY A 270 -7.43 -7.15 1.76
C GLY A 270 -8.00 -7.97 0.61
N ALA A 271 -9.32 -7.97 0.44
CA ALA A 271 -10.01 -8.87 -0.51
C ALA A 271 -9.49 -8.77 -1.96
N GLU A 272 -9.08 -7.58 -2.40
CA GLU A 272 -8.65 -7.30 -3.78
C GLU A 272 -7.15 -7.06 -3.93
N GLY A 273 -6.33 -7.37 -2.92
CA GLY A 273 -4.89 -7.22 -2.99
C GLY A 273 -4.28 -6.43 -1.84
N TYR A 274 -3.09 -5.91 -2.08
CA TYR A 274 -2.34 -5.19 -1.07
C TYR A 274 -2.29 -3.69 -1.31
N ALA A 275 -2.53 -2.91 -0.24
CA ALA A 275 -2.26 -1.48 -0.20
C ALA A 275 -0.91 -1.25 0.48
N ILE A 276 0.03 -0.68 -0.28
CA ILE A 276 1.40 -0.44 0.16
C ILE A 276 1.55 1.07 0.41
N GLU A 277 2.07 1.46 1.57
CA GLU A 277 2.38 2.86 1.87
C GLU A 277 3.83 3.00 2.32
N TYR A 278 4.56 3.92 1.71
CA TYR A 278 5.83 4.45 2.20
C TYR A 278 5.58 5.83 2.80
N MET A 279 5.93 5.99 4.08
CA MET A 279 5.61 7.17 4.85
C MET A 279 6.78 7.61 5.72
N LYS A 280 6.87 8.92 5.94
CA LYS A 280 7.87 9.53 6.81
C LYS A 280 7.24 10.25 7.99
N GLU A 281 8.01 10.36 9.06
CA GLU A 281 7.69 11.22 10.18
C GLU A 281 7.51 12.68 9.73
N ASP A 282 6.43 13.29 10.20
CA ASP A 282 6.12 14.72 10.07
C ASP A 282 5.52 15.20 11.41
N GLY A 283 6.40 15.53 12.36
CA GLY A 283 6.02 15.89 13.73
C GLY A 283 5.36 14.72 14.48
N LYS A 284 4.06 14.83 14.75
CA LYS A 284 3.27 13.78 15.44
C LYS A 284 2.45 12.91 14.48
N LYS A 285 2.66 13.06 13.17
CA LYS A 285 1.92 12.33 12.15
C LYS A 285 2.89 11.68 11.18
N PHE A 286 2.44 10.61 10.53
CA PHE A 286 3.08 10.11 9.33
C PHE A 286 2.51 10.79 8.10
N LYS A 287 3.40 11.23 7.20
CA LYS A 287 3.08 11.74 5.88
C LYS A 287 3.42 10.67 4.84
N THR A 288 2.45 10.24 4.06
CA THR A 288 2.67 9.32 2.92
C THR A 288 3.53 10.03 1.86
N LEU A 289 4.62 9.38 1.46
CA LEU A 289 5.52 9.82 0.40
C LEU A 289 5.23 9.12 -0.92
N LYS A 290 4.92 7.82 -0.87
CA LYS A 290 4.56 7.00 -2.02
C LYS A 290 3.55 5.94 -1.59
N ASN A 291 2.62 5.60 -2.48
CA ASN A 291 1.73 4.46 -2.29
C ASN A 291 1.74 3.56 -3.53
N GLY A 292 1.33 2.32 -3.34
CA GLY A 292 1.21 1.32 -4.39
C GLY A 292 0.04 0.41 -4.10
N TYR A 293 -0.47 -0.24 -5.13
CA TYR A 293 -1.52 -1.22 -4.97
C TYR A 293 -1.17 -2.47 -5.77
N ARG A 294 -0.89 -3.58 -5.08
CA ARG A 294 -0.64 -4.87 -5.71
C ARG A 294 -1.97 -5.59 -5.86
N TYR A 295 -2.59 -5.45 -7.02
CA TYR A 295 -3.92 -5.97 -7.28
C TYR A 295 -3.94 -7.49 -7.42
N TRP A 296 -5.00 -8.12 -6.92
CA TRP A 296 -5.43 -9.43 -7.36
C TRP A 296 -6.95 -9.45 -7.50
N VAL A 297 -7.46 -10.36 -8.31
CA VAL A 297 -8.85 -10.81 -8.22
C VAL A 297 -8.86 -12.14 -7.45
N PRO A 298 -9.84 -12.35 -6.54
CA PRO A 298 -10.13 -13.66 -5.95
C PRO A 298 -10.26 -14.78 -6.98
#